data_AF-A0A1G2SCP8-F1
#
_entry.id   AF-A0A1G2SCP8-F1
#
_cell.length_a   1.000
_cell.length_b   1.000
_cell.length_c   1.000
_cell.angle_alpha   90.00
_cell.angle_beta   90.00
_cell.angle_gamma   90.00
#
_symmetry.space_group_name_H-M   'P 1'
#
loop_
_entity.id
_entity.type
_entity.pdbx_description
1 polymer ?
#
loop_
_entity_poly.entity_id
_entity_poly.type
_entity_poly.pdbx_seq_one_letter_code
_entity_poly.pdbx_strand_id
1 'polypeptide(L)'
;MASIYDLSWNETSFLAKLQLFSKSRKQENKKMQSNDRQVRAEGYSALSSTYYSILGTAFSQLKAALRPKLLAPVKVAAWCLSWLPLATYCYWRMLPLSNRIVEILGYNSMSADQCDVRQSVLRRRGQYDEAKKCIRAALAKNPEKAHTRGLLHVGLAEIHWHEGDKRSARSEVYAALAEVEEAEKQDPGQAVRIYKHCADLFGQVGGNDRHPTADLRRKAQELAQATGARDQLLKL
;
A
#
# COMPACT_ATOMS: atom_id res chain seq x y z
N MET A 1 8.58 -24.37 3.19
CA MET A 1 7.20 -24.15 3.67
C MET A 1 6.84 -22.71 3.36
N ALA A 2 5.94 -22.47 2.39
CA ALA A 2 5.47 -21.11 2.12
C ALA A 2 4.84 -20.55 3.40
N SER A 3 5.24 -19.34 3.79
CA SER A 3 4.67 -18.69 4.97
C SER A 3 3.16 -18.58 4.75
N ILE A 4 2.35 -18.77 5.80
CA ILE A 4 0.89 -18.59 5.70
C ILE A 4 0.52 -17.16 5.21
N TYR A 5 1.46 -16.22 5.35
CA TYR A 5 1.40 -14.88 4.77
C TYR A 5 1.50 -14.92 3.24
N ASP A 6 2.34 -15.76 2.63
CA ASP A 6 2.52 -15.79 1.17
C ASP A 6 1.25 -16.24 0.42
N LEU A 7 0.45 -17.11 1.03
CA LEU A 7 -0.78 -17.63 0.42
C LEU A 7 -1.96 -16.65 0.54
N SER A 8 -2.17 -16.05 1.72
CA SER A 8 -3.35 -15.21 1.97
C SER A 8 -3.23 -13.75 1.51
N TRP A 9 -2.00 -13.27 1.32
CA TRP A 9 -1.78 -11.91 0.82
C TRP A 9 -2.09 -11.78 -0.67
N ASN A 10 -1.80 -12.82 -1.47
CA ASN A 10 -2.11 -12.86 -2.89
C ASN A 10 -3.57 -13.23 -3.21
N GLU A 11 -4.27 -13.91 -2.30
CA GLU A 11 -5.69 -14.21 -2.49
C GLU A 11 -6.58 -12.98 -2.30
N THR A 12 -7.56 -12.83 -3.20
CA THR A 12 -8.46 -11.67 -3.26
C THR A 12 -9.88 -11.95 -2.81
N SER A 13 -10.18 -13.20 -2.43
CA SER A 13 -11.52 -13.61 -1.98
C SER A 13 -11.83 -13.08 -0.57
N PHE A 14 -13.11 -12.92 -0.26
CA PHE A 14 -13.53 -12.46 1.07
C PHE A 14 -13.08 -13.41 2.18
N LEU A 15 -13.29 -14.71 2.00
CA LEU A 15 -12.90 -15.72 3.00
C LEU A 15 -11.40 -15.73 3.25
N ALA A 16 -10.58 -15.57 2.21
CA ALA A 16 -9.14 -15.47 2.35
C ALA A 16 -8.72 -14.25 3.19
N LYS A 17 -9.32 -13.07 2.92
CA LYS A 17 -9.05 -11.85 3.70
C LYS A 17 -9.59 -11.92 5.12
N LEU A 18 -10.71 -12.60 5.35
CA LEU A 18 -11.25 -12.84 6.71
C LEU A 18 -10.35 -13.80 7.51
N GLN A 19 -9.80 -14.83 6.87
CA GLN A 19 -8.80 -15.71 7.47
C GLN A 19 -7.51 -14.96 7.77
N LEU A 20 -7.01 -14.16 6.83
CA LEU A 20 -5.84 -13.29 7.04
C LEU A 20 -6.06 -12.34 8.22
N PHE A 21 -7.23 -11.70 8.30
CA PHE A 21 -7.62 -10.84 9.41
C PHE A 21 -7.54 -11.57 10.76
N SER A 22 -8.20 -12.73 10.85
CA SER A 22 -8.31 -13.50 12.09
C SER A 22 -6.96 -14.04 12.55
N LYS A 23 -6.17 -14.59 11.61
CA LYS A 23 -4.83 -15.12 11.89
C LYS A 23 -3.86 -14.00 12.30
N SER A 24 -3.81 -12.90 11.54
CA SER A 24 -2.94 -11.76 11.86
C SER A 24 -3.28 -11.18 13.22
N ARG A 25 -4.57 -10.99 13.53
CA ARG A 25 -4.99 -10.49 14.84
C ARG A 25 -4.53 -11.41 15.97
N LYS A 26 -4.70 -12.73 15.83
CA LYS A 26 -4.26 -13.70 16.85
C LYS A 26 -2.74 -13.73 17.02
N GLN A 27 -2.00 -13.70 15.93
CA GLN A 27 -0.54 -13.78 15.94
C GLN A 27 0.10 -12.49 16.44
N GLU A 28 -0.28 -11.35 15.87
CA GLU A 28 0.31 -10.05 16.23
C GLU A 28 -0.11 -9.59 17.62
N ASN A 29 -1.27 -10.02 18.14
CA ASN A 29 -1.65 -9.78 19.55
C ASN A 29 -0.58 -10.26 20.54
N LYS A 30 0.07 -11.40 20.25
CA LYS A 30 1.15 -11.90 21.12
C LYS A 30 2.37 -10.97 21.08
N LYS A 31 2.75 -10.49 19.89
CA LYS A 31 3.86 -9.53 19.75
C LYS A 31 3.55 -8.19 20.41
N MET A 32 2.32 -7.69 20.26
CA MET A 32 1.86 -6.45 20.90
C MET A 32 1.83 -6.52 22.44
N GLN A 33 1.90 -7.71 23.02
CA GLN A 33 2.02 -7.92 24.48
C GLN A 33 3.48 -8.13 24.92
N SER A 34 4.45 -8.16 24.00
CA SER A 34 5.87 -8.34 24.33
C SER A 34 6.40 -7.19 25.17
N ASN A 35 7.28 -7.50 26.13
CA ASN A 35 8.03 -6.48 26.89
C ASN A 35 9.07 -5.75 26.04
N ASP A 36 9.54 -6.37 24.95
CA ASP A 36 10.45 -5.76 23.99
C ASP A 36 9.71 -4.71 23.14
N ARG A 37 10.20 -3.47 23.15
CA ARG A 37 9.62 -2.33 22.40
C ARG A 37 9.63 -2.57 20.89
N GLN A 38 10.69 -3.15 20.36
CA GLN A 38 10.84 -3.42 18.93
C GLN A 38 9.85 -4.48 18.48
N VAL A 39 9.79 -5.61 19.20
CA VAL A 39 8.82 -6.69 18.90
C VAL A 39 7.38 -6.17 19.00
N ARG A 40 7.11 -5.33 19.99
CA ARG A 40 5.79 -4.71 20.17
C ARG A 40 5.41 -3.82 19.00
N ALA A 41 6.32 -2.95 18.59
CA ALA A 41 6.14 -2.05 17.46
C ALA A 41 5.99 -2.80 16.13
N GLU A 42 6.73 -3.89 15.94
CA GLU A 42 6.57 -4.80 14.80
C GLU A 42 5.18 -5.43 14.76
N GLY A 43 4.65 -5.87 15.90
CA GLY A 43 3.28 -6.38 16.00
C GLY A 43 2.23 -5.34 15.57
N TYR A 44 2.36 -4.10 16.04
CA TYR A 44 1.49 -2.99 15.62
C TYR A 44 1.62 -2.68 14.13
N SER A 45 2.85 -2.65 13.61
CA SER A 45 3.13 -2.41 12.19
C SER A 45 2.53 -3.47 11.29
N ALA A 46 2.78 -4.75 11.60
CA ALA A 46 2.27 -5.88 10.84
C ALA A 46 0.73 -5.86 10.79
N LEU A 47 0.08 -5.64 11.94
CA LEU A 47 -1.38 -5.60 12.00
C LEU A 47 -1.97 -4.39 11.25
N SER A 48 -1.34 -3.22 11.38
CA SER A 48 -1.71 -2.02 10.60
C SER A 48 -1.59 -2.27 9.09
N SER A 49 -0.50 -2.89 8.66
CA SER A 49 -0.26 -3.27 7.26
C SER A 49 -1.33 -4.23 6.74
N THR A 50 -1.65 -5.27 7.50
CA THR A 50 -2.73 -6.21 7.17
C THR A 50 -4.06 -5.49 6.97
N TYR A 51 -4.41 -4.57 7.87
CA TYR A 51 -5.68 -3.84 7.77
C TYR A 51 -5.71 -2.91 6.55
N TYR A 52 -4.59 -2.23 6.26
CA TYR A 52 -4.45 -1.41 5.07
C TYR A 52 -4.59 -2.23 3.77
N SER A 53 -4.02 -3.44 3.76
CA SER A 53 -4.08 -4.37 2.63
C SER A 53 -5.50 -4.87 2.38
N ILE A 54 -6.17 -5.38 3.42
CA ILE A 54 -7.57 -5.86 3.34
C ILE A 54 -8.49 -4.76 2.83
N LEU A 55 -8.33 -3.53 3.34
CA LEU A 55 -9.08 -2.38 2.88
C LEU A 55 -8.86 -2.11 1.38
N GLY A 56 -7.61 -2.17 0.91
CA GLY A 56 -7.29 -2.00 -0.50
C GLY A 56 -7.94 -3.07 -1.40
N THR A 57 -7.94 -4.33 -0.96
CA THR A 57 -8.63 -5.41 -1.68
C THR A 57 -10.15 -5.18 -1.68
N ALA A 58 -10.75 -4.80 -0.55
CA ALA A 58 -12.18 -4.52 -0.44
C ALA A 58 -12.65 -3.44 -1.41
N PHE A 59 -11.91 -2.32 -1.51
CA PHE A 59 -12.20 -1.25 -2.48
C PHE A 59 -12.08 -1.73 -3.93
N SER A 60 -11.10 -2.57 -4.23
CA SER A 60 -10.90 -3.10 -5.58
C SER A 60 -12.03 -4.07 -5.96
N GLN A 61 -12.51 -4.87 -4.99
CA GLN A 61 -13.71 -5.70 -5.16
C GLN A 61 -14.98 -4.87 -5.37
N LEU A 62 -15.12 -3.73 -4.69
CA LEU A 62 -16.24 -2.81 -4.94
C LEU A 62 -16.22 -2.28 -6.38
N LYS A 63 -15.04 -1.82 -6.85
CA LYS A 63 -14.89 -1.38 -8.24
C LYS A 63 -15.25 -2.50 -9.22
N ALA A 64 -14.81 -3.73 -8.96
CA ALA A 64 -15.15 -4.89 -9.79
C ALA A 64 -16.66 -5.21 -9.78
N ALA A 65 -17.33 -5.08 -8.62
CA ALA A 65 -18.78 -5.26 -8.49
C ALA A 65 -19.59 -4.22 -9.29
N LEU A 66 -19.05 -3.02 -9.48
CA LEU A 66 -19.67 -1.93 -10.24
C LEU A 66 -19.47 -2.03 -11.77
N ARG A 67 -18.47 -2.78 -12.27
CA ARG A 67 -18.17 -2.88 -13.71
C ARG A 67 -19.29 -3.54 -14.55
N PRO A 68 -20.00 -4.61 -14.11
CA PRO A 68 -21.11 -5.18 -14.86
C PRO A 68 -22.46 -4.54 -14.50
N LYS A 69 -22.99 -3.68 -15.40
CA LYS A 69 -24.20 -2.87 -15.13
C LYS A 69 -25.45 -3.68 -14.75
N LEU A 70 -25.68 -4.84 -15.37
CA LEU A 70 -26.92 -5.61 -15.20
C LEU A 70 -27.05 -6.30 -13.82
N LEU A 71 -25.93 -6.76 -13.25
CA LEU A 71 -25.88 -7.46 -11.95
C LEU A 71 -25.31 -6.59 -10.83
N ALA A 72 -25.01 -5.31 -11.11
CA ALA A 72 -24.39 -4.42 -10.15
C ALA A 72 -25.18 -4.31 -8.83
N PRO A 73 -26.53 -4.18 -8.80
CA PRO A 73 -27.26 -4.04 -7.53
C PRO A 73 -27.07 -5.25 -6.61
N VAL A 74 -27.17 -6.47 -7.14
CA VAL A 74 -27.01 -7.70 -6.36
C VAL A 74 -25.57 -7.87 -5.89
N LYS A 75 -24.59 -7.61 -6.77
CA LYS A 75 -23.16 -7.68 -6.40
C LYS A 75 -22.77 -6.64 -5.36
N VAL A 76 -23.31 -5.43 -5.45
CA VAL A 76 -23.11 -4.37 -4.45
C VAL A 76 -23.77 -4.75 -3.13
N ALA A 77 -24.99 -5.28 -3.12
CA ALA A 77 -25.63 -5.76 -1.90
C ALA A 77 -24.82 -6.87 -1.22
N ALA A 78 -24.34 -7.86 -1.98
CA ALA A 78 -23.46 -8.92 -1.48
C ALA A 78 -22.14 -8.34 -0.93
N TRP A 79 -21.57 -7.34 -1.60
CA TRP A 79 -20.38 -6.64 -1.13
C TRP A 79 -20.64 -5.87 0.19
N CYS A 80 -21.79 -5.20 0.31
CA CYS A 80 -22.19 -4.51 1.54
C CYS A 80 -22.36 -5.46 2.72
N LEU A 81 -22.87 -6.68 2.50
CA LEU A 81 -23.03 -7.67 3.57
C LEU A 81 -21.71 -8.34 3.98
N SER A 82 -20.75 -8.46 3.06
CA SER A 82 -19.48 -9.16 3.31
C SER A 82 -18.33 -8.20 3.62
N TRP A 83 -17.95 -7.36 2.65
CA TRP A 83 -16.75 -6.55 2.69
C TRP A 83 -16.91 -5.28 3.51
N LEU A 84 -18.06 -4.61 3.46
CA LEU A 84 -18.23 -3.31 4.12
C LEU A 84 -17.94 -3.34 5.63
N PRO A 85 -18.44 -4.32 6.43
CA PRO A 85 -18.13 -4.37 7.86
C PRO A 85 -16.63 -4.56 8.13
N LEU A 86 -15.99 -5.48 7.42
CA LEU A 86 -14.58 -5.78 7.57
C LEU A 86 -13.70 -4.60 7.14
N ALA A 87 -14.01 -3.99 5.99
CA ALA A 87 -13.31 -2.84 5.45
C ALA A 87 -13.44 -1.63 6.39
N THR A 88 -14.64 -1.36 6.89
CA THR A 88 -14.90 -0.28 7.85
C THR A 88 -14.08 -0.49 9.13
N TYR A 89 -14.10 -1.69 9.69
CA TYR A 89 -13.28 -2.02 10.88
C TYR A 89 -11.79 -1.79 10.61
N CYS A 90 -11.26 -2.31 9.49
CA CYS A 90 -9.85 -2.15 9.13
C CYS A 90 -9.48 -0.67 8.93
N TYR A 91 -10.34 0.10 8.26
CA TYR A 91 -10.14 1.53 8.01
C TYR A 91 -10.04 2.34 9.30
N TRP A 92 -10.89 2.06 10.28
CA TRP A 92 -10.88 2.77 11.57
C TRP A 92 -9.72 2.35 12.48
N ARG A 93 -9.23 1.12 12.35
CA ARG A 93 -8.19 0.58 13.24
C ARG A 93 -6.77 0.73 12.73
N MET A 94 -6.54 0.84 11.42
CA MET A 94 -5.17 0.92 10.87
C MET A 94 -4.39 2.14 11.39
N LEU A 95 -4.98 3.33 11.44
CA LEU A 95 -4.27 4.55 11.87
C LEU A 95 -3.91 4.52 13.37
N PRO A 96 -4.83 4.19 14.30
CA PRO A 96 -4.47 4.04 15.72
C PRO A 96 -3.36 3.01 15.96
N LEU A 97 -3.36 1.89 15.26
CA LEU A 97 -2.28 0.89 15.34
C LEU A 97 -0.96 1.49 14.84
N SER A 98 -0.99 2.20 13.72
CA SER A 98 0.20 2.88 13.19
C SER A 98 0.73 3.97 14.15
N ASN A 99 -0.14 4.71 14.84
CA ASN A 99 0.25 5.73 15.80
C ASN A 99 0.99 5.13 17.01
N ARG A 100 0.58 3.95 17.47
CA ARG A 100 1.31 3.24 18.56
C ARG A 100 2.76 2.94 18.19
N ILE A 101 3.09 2.74 16.92
CA ILE A 101 4.48 2.52 16.48
C ILE A 101 5.32 3.77 16.78
N VAL A 102 4.80 4.96 16.45
CA VAL A 102 5.49 6.23 16.70
C VAL A 102 5.61 6.51 18.19
N GLU A 103 4.58 6.21 18.99
CA GLU A 103 4.66 6.35 20.46
C GLU A 103 5.72 5.43 21.07
N ILE A 104 5.90 4.21 20.52
CA ILE A 104 6.84 3.22 21.04
C ILE A 104 8.27 3.46 20.56
N LEU A 105 8.48 3.86 19.30
CA LEU A 105 9.83 3.95 18.70
C LEU A 105 10.22 5.39 18.32
N GLY A 106 9.26 6.23 17.98
CA GLY A 106 9.51 7.49 17.25
C GLY A 106 9.99 7.25 15.81
N TYR A 107 9.96 8.29 14.98
CA TYR A 107 10.34 8.18 13.56
C TYR A 107 11.80 7.76 13.34
N ASN A 108 12.70 8.19 14.23
CA ASN A 108 14.13 7.91 14.10
C ASN A 108 14.46 6.42 14.28
N SER A 109 13.66 5.68 15.05
CA SER A 109 13.88 4.24 15.27
C SER A 109 12.96 3.33 14.43
N MET A 110 11.97 3.89 13.72
CA MET A 110 11.15 3.11 12.78
C MET A 110 11.96 2.63 11.57
N SER A 111 11.72 1.40 11.10
CA SER A 111 12.32 0.95 9.84
C SER A 111 11.69 1.67 8.63
N ALA A 112 12.39 1.67 7.49
CA ALA A 112 11.86 2.26 6.26
C ALA A 112 10.55 1.58 5.81
N ASP A 113 10.44 0.26 5.99
CA ASP A 113 9.23 -0.50 5.67
C ASP A 113 8.05 -0.14 6.60
N GLN A 114 8.32 0.10 7.89
CA GLN A 114 7.31 0.61 8.83
C GLN A 114 6.84 2.01 8.42
N CYS A 115 7.75 2.86 7.95
CA CYS A 115 7.42 4.17 7.41
C CYS A 115 6.61 4.08 6.11
N ASP A 116 6.92 3.16 5.18
CA ASP A 116 6.16 2.96 3.93
C ASP A 116 4.68 2.60 4.20
N VAL A 117 4.44 1.70 5.16
CA VAL A 117 3.08 1.35 5.58
C VAL A 117 2.40 2.56 6.21
N ARG A 118 3.06 3.25 7.14
CA ARG A 118 2.49 4.40 7.86
C ARG A 118 2.15 5.56 6.92
N GLN A 119 3.06 5.96 6.03
CA GLN A 119 2.81 7.05 5.09
C GLN A 119 1.62 6.75 4.17
N SER A 120 1.48 5.49 3.74
CA SER A 120 0.32 5.04 2.96
C SER A 120 -1.00 5.16 3.75
N VAL A 121 -0.99 4.80 5.04
CA VAL A 121 -2.14 4.96 5.94
C VAL A 121 -2.48 6.44 6.16
N LEU A 122 -1.47 7.28 6.43
CA LEU A 122 -1.64 8.71 6.69
C LEU A 122 -2.20 9.46 5.47
N ARG A 123 -1.63 9.22 4.27
CA ARG A 123 -2.14 9.81 3.02
C ARG A 123 -3.59 9.43 2.76
N ARG A 124 -3.96 8.17 2.98
CA ARG A 124 -5.36 7.72 2.84
C ARG A 124 -6.31 8.41 3.83
N ARG A 125 -5.79 8.93 4.94
CA ARG A 125 -6.54 9.69 5.95
C ARG A 125 -6.45 11.21 5.74
N GLY A 126 -5.82 11.67 4.65
CA GLY A 126 -5.59 13.09 4.38
C GLY A 126 -4.57 13.76 5.30
N GLN A 127 -3.80 13.00 6.09
CA GLN A 127 -2.80 13.53 7.02
C GLN A 127 -1.45 13.72 6.30
N TYR A 128 -1.43 14.60 5.30
CA TYR A 128 -0.30 14.77 4.38
C TYR A 128 0.97 15.32 5.04
N ASP A 129 0.86 16.28 5.95
CA ASP A 129 2.02 16.83 6.67
C ASP A 129 2.77 15.76 7.47
N GLU A 130 2.00 14.92 8.17
CA GLU A 130 2.54 13.84 8.98
C GLU A 130 3.11 12.72 8.11
N ALA A 131 2.45 12.42 6.98
CA ALA A 131 2.97 11.49 5.98
C ALA A 131 4.31 11.97 5.43
N LYS A 132 4.44 13.26 5.11
CA LYS A 132 5.66 13.89 4.60
C LYS A 132 6.82 13.78 5.60
N LYS A 133 6.57 14.04 6.89
CA LYS A 133 7.57 13.82 7.96
C LYS A 133 8.01 12.36 8.02
N CYS A 134 7.05 11.43 8.00
CA CYS A 134 7.32 9.99 8.03
C CYS A 134 8.18 9.54 6.83
N ILE A 135 7.87 10.04 5.63
CA ILE A 135 8.63 9.72 4.41
C ILE A 135 10.05 10.29 4.49
N ARG A 136 10.21 11.57 4.86
CA ARG A 136 11.53 12.21 5.00
C ARG A 136 12.41 11.46 6.00
N ALA A 137 11.85 11.06 7.14
CA ALA A 137 12.58 10.27 8.12
C ALA A 137 13.03 8.91 7.58
N ALA A 138 12.25 8.28 6.70
CA ALA A 138 12.62 7.03 6.06
C ALA A 138 13.71 7.20 4.99
N LEU A 139 13.55 8.18 4.09
CA LEU A 139 14.51 8.48 3.03
C LEU A 139 15.87 8.93 3.59
N ALA A 140 15.89 9.67 4.71
CA ALA A 140 17.12 10.07 5.38
C ALA A 140 18.00 8.89 5.85
N LYS A 141 17.41 7.69 6.00
CA LYS A 141 18.14 6.47 6.38
C LYS A 141 18.73 5.73 5.17
N ASN A 142 18.52 6.24 3.97
CA ASN A 142 18.89 5.61 2.70
C ASN A 142 18.50 4.12 2.65
N PRO A 143 17.19 3.80 2.59
CA PRO A 143 16.71 2.42 2.61
C PRO A 143 17.41 1.58 1.54
N GLU A 144 17.94 0.41 1.89
CA GLU A 144 18.65 -0.47 0.95
C GLU A 144 17.75 -0.98 -0.19
N LYS A 145 16.49 -1.29 0.14
CA LYS A 145 15.50 -1.81 -0.79
C LYS A 145 15.03 -0.73 -1.77
N ALA A 146 15.26 -0.95 -3.06
CA ALA A 146 14.89 -0.02 -4.12
C ALA A 146 13.36 0.19 -4.17
N HIS A 147 12.57 -0.87 -3.96
CA HIS A 147 11.12 -0.73 -3.95
C HIS A 147 10.62 0.17 -2.81
N THR A 148 11.26 0.12 -1.64
CA THR A 148 10.90 1.00 -0.51
C THR A 148 11.22 2.46 -0.85
N ARG A 149 12.39 2.74 -1.43
CA ARG A 149 12.72 4.10 -1.91
C ARG A 149 11.70 4.60 -2.95
N GLY A 150 11.42 3.80 -3.97
CA GLY A 150 10.47 4.15 -5.03
C GLY A 150 9.06 4.42 -4.50
N LEU A 151 8.56 3.61 -3.56
CA LEU A 151 7.23 3.81 -2.95
C LEU A 151 7.16 5.04 -2.03
N LEU A 152 8.26 5.41 -1.39
CA LEU A 152 8.37 6.65 -0.62
C LEU A 152 8.30 7.88 -1.54
N HIS A 153 9.00 7.85 -2.69
CA HIS A 153 8.92 8.90 -3.72
C HIS A 153 7.51 9.01 -4.33
N VAL A 154 6.85 7.88 -4.62
CA VAL A 154 5.41 7.87 -4.98
C VAL A 154 4.56 8.58 -3.93
N GLY A 155 4.83 8.33 -2.64
CA GLY A 155 4.14 8.99 -1.54
C GLY A 155 4.32 10.51 -1.54
N LEU A 156 5.56 10.99 -1.76
CA LEU A 156 5.83 12.43 -1.87
C LEU A 156 5.18 13.06 -3.09
N ALA A 157 5.19 12.35 -4.23
CA ALA A 157 4.53 12.81 -5.45
C ALA A 157 3.03 13.05 -5.23
N GLU A 158 2.33 12.10 -4.57
CA GLU A 158 0.92 12.26 -4.22
C GLU A 158 0.69 13.44 -3.26
N ILE A 159 1.55 13.62 -2.25
CA ILE A 159 1.46 14.74 -1.31
C ILE A 159 1.61 16.07 -2.05
N HIS A 160 2.65 16.22 -2.86
CA HIS A 160 2.90 17.46 -3.61
C HIS A 160 1.78 17.77 -4.61
N TRP A 161 1.23 16.74 -5.25
CA TRP A 161 0.06 16.91 -6.11
C TRP A 161 -1.14 17.47 -5.33
N HIS A 162 -1.43 16.92 -4.15
CA HIS A 162 -2.50 17.40 -3.27
C HIS A 162 -2.23 18.83 -2.74
N GLU A 163 -0.97 19.19 -2.51
CA GLU A 163 -0.55 20.55 -2.12
C GLU A 163 -0.62 21.55 -3.30
N GLY A 164 -0.89 21.09 -4.53
CA GLY A 164 -0.90 21.92 -5.74
C GLY A 164 0.48 22.15 -6.36
N ASP A 165 1.55 21.60 -5.77
CA ASP A 165 2.91 21.68 -6.28
C ASP A 165 3.16 20.60 -7.35
N LYS A 166 2.65 20.86 -8.55
CA LYS A 166 2.77 19.95 -9.70
C LYS A 166 4.22 19.70 -10.12
N ARG A 167 5.10 20.68 -9.93
CA ARG A 167 6.51 20.57 -10.31
C ARG A 167 7.22 19.58 -9.41
N SER A 168 7.09 19.72 -8.09
CA SER A 168 7.67 18.77 -7.15
C SER A 168 7.03 17.41 -7.27
N ALA A 169 5.70 17.33 -7.48
CA ALA A 169 5.03 16.07 -7.76
C ALA A 169 5.66 15.33 -8.94
N ARG A 170 5.94 16.06 -10.04
CA ARG A 170 6.58 15.49 -11.23
C ARG A 170 8.00 15.01 -10.96
N SER A 171 8.80 15.79 -10.25
CA SER A 171 10.17 15.41 -9.87
C SER A 171 10.19 14.13 -9.03
N GLU A 172 9.27 13.99 -8.08
CA GLU A 172 9.15 12.79 -7.25
C GLU A 172 8.69 11.55 -8.03
N VAL A 173 7.83 11.72 -9.05
CA VAL A 173 7.49 10.61 -9.96
C VAL A 173 8.73 10.12 -10.72
N TYR A 174 9.58 11.03 -11.22
CA TYR A 174 10.82 10.62 -11.89
C TYR A 174 11.81 9.95 -10.94
N ALA A 175 11.91 10.42 -9.69
CA ALA A 175 12.71 9.76 -8.66
C ALA A 175 12.20 8.33 -8.39
N ALA A 176 10.88 8.14 -8.31
CA ALA A 176 10.29 6.81 -8.16
C ALA A 176 10.58 5.89 -9.37
N LEU A 177 10.54 6.42 -10.59
CA LEU A 177 10.89 5.66 -11.80
C LEU A 177 12.37 5.31 -11.87
N ALA A 178 13.27 6.16 -11.39
CA ALA A 178 14.70 5.84 -11.36
C ALA A 178 15.01 4.61 -10.49
N GLU A 179 14.19 4.34 -9.48
CA GLU A 179 14.31 3.18 -8.59
C GLU A 179 13.68 1.90 -9.16
N VAL A 180 12.83 2.00 -10.19
CA VAL A 180 11.94 0.90 -10.57
C VAL A 180 12.68 -0.28 -11.21
N GLU A 181 13.74 -0.04 -11.98
CA GLU A 181 14.51 -1.11 -12.61
C GLU A 181 15.22 -1.99 -11.58
N GLU A 182 15.80 -1.37 -10.56
CA GLU A 182 16.44 -2.09 -9.47
C GLU A 182 15.39 -2.76 -8.58
N ALA A 183 14.26 -2.10 -8.33
CA ALA A 183 13.13 -2.70 -7.63
C ALA A 183 12.59 -3.95 -8.37
N GLU A 184 12.54 -3.93 -9.70
CA GLU A 184 12.08 -5.04 -10.53
C GLU A 184 13.01 -6.25 -10.41
N LYS A 185 14.34 -6.03 -10.31
CA LYS A 185 15.32 -7.11 -10.08
C LYS A 185 15.22 -7.69 -8.67
N GLN A 186 15.00 -6.85 -7.66
CA GLN A 186 14.97 -7.25 -6.26
C GLN A 186 13.65 -7.92 -5.87
N ASP A 187 12.52 -7.30 -6.22
CA ASP A 187 11.17 -7.76 -5.93
C ASP A 187 10.20 -7.26 -7.02
N PRO A 188 10.03 -8.04 -8.11
CA PRO A 188 9.18 -7.63 -9.22
C PRO A 188 7.71 -7.45 -8.81
N GLY A 189 7.25 -8.11 -7.74
CA GLY A 189 5.89 -7.94 -7.21
C GLY A 189 5.68 -6.56 -6.58
N GLN A 190 6.70 -6.01 -5.90
CA GLN A 190 6.65 -4.65 -5.38
C GLN A 190 6.87 -3.60 -6.48
N ALA A 191 7.68 -3.90 -7.49
CA ALA A 191 7.87 -3.00 -8.64
C ALA A 191 6.57 -2.70 -9.38
N VAL A 192 5.63 -3.67 -9.46
CA VAL A 192 4.28 -3.46 -10.00
C VAL A 192 3.58 -2.26 -9.35
N ARG A 193 3.71 -2.09 -8.03
CA ARG A 193 3.09 -0.98 -7.30
C ARG A 193 3.65 0.35 -7.76
N ILE A 194 4.97 0.44 -7.96
CA ILE A 194 5.65 1.67 -8.42
C ILE A 194 5.16 2.03 -9.81
N TYR A 195 5.22 1.10 -10.78
CA TYR A 195 4.74 1.34 -12.14
C TYR A 195 3.29 1.82 -12.17
N LYS A 196 2.41 1.13 -11.43
CA LYS A 196 1.00 1.49 -11.35
C LYS A 196 0.80 2.91 -10.82
N HIS A 197 1.38 3.22 -9.65
CA HIS A 197 1.18 4.52 -9.02
C HIS A 197 1.78 5.65 -9.86
N CYS A 198 2.96 5.43 -10.47
CA CYS A 198 3.55 6.39 -11.41
C CYS A 198 2.64 6.62 -12.61
N ALA A 199 2.03 5.57 -13.18
CA ALA A 199 1.09 5.71 -14.29
C ALA A 199 -0.13 6.58 -13.92
N ASP A 200 -0.71 6.34 -12.75
CA ASP A 200 -1.87 7.11 -12.26
C ASP A 200 -1.52 8.58 -11.97
N LEU A 201 -0.31 8.84 -11.48
CA LEU A 201 0.20 10.20 -11.24
C LEU A 201 0.60 10.93 -12.53
N PHE A 202 1.22 10.25 -13.49
CA PHE A 202 1.54 10.85 -14.79
C PHE A 202 0.29 11.32 -15.53
N GLY A 203 -0.80 10.55 -15.46
CA GLY A 203 -2.08 10.98 -16.05
C GLY A 203 -2.65 12.27 -15.43
N GLN A 204 -2.20 12.65 -14.23
CA GLN A 204 -2.65 13.84 -13.50
C GLN A 204 -1.65 15.01 -13.61
N VAL A 205 -0.35 14.70 -13.55
CA VAL A 205 0.75 15.67 -13.48
C VAL A 205 1.35 15.98 -14.85
N GLY A 206 1.21 15.07 -15.82
CA GLY A 206 1.85 15.15 -17.13
C GLY A 206 1.19 16.14 -18.08
N GLY A 207 1.96 17.15 -18.50
CA GLY A 207 1.75 17.87 -19.76
C GLY A 207 2.65 17.29 -20.84
N ASN A 208 2.09 16.98 -22.02
CA ASN A 208 2.68 16.63 -23.33
C ASN A 208 3.91 15.68 -23.45
N ASP A 209 4.53 15.22 -22.36
CA ASP A 209 5.76 14.44 -22.42
C ASP A 209 5.50 12.92 -22.56
N ARG A 210 6.29 12.33 -23.47
CA ARG A 210 6.20 10.97 -24.01
C ARG A 210 6.71 9.87 -23.05
N HIS A 211 6.13 9.76 -21.86
CA HIS A 211 6.04 8.44 -21.22
C HIS A 211 4.57 8.05 -21.23
N PRO A 212 4.13 7.17 -22.15
CA PRO A 212 2.72 6.83 -22.24
C PRO A 212 2.33 6.18 -20.92
N THR A 213 1.42 6.78 -20.16
CA THR A 213 0.73 6.14 -19.04
C THR A 213 0.31 4.70 -19.38
N ALA A 214 0.00 4.44 -20.66
CA ALA A 214 -0.26 3.12 -21.21
C ALA A 214 0.92 2.14 -21.09
N ASP A 215 2.16 2.56 -21.34
CA ASP A 215 3.35 1.70 -21.24
C ASP A 215 3.63 1.31 -19.79
N LEU A 216 3.52 2.26 -18.85
CA LEU A 216 3.68 1.98 -17.42
C LEU A 216 2.59 1.02 -16.92
N ARG A 217 1.33 1.20 -17.35
CA ARG A 217 0.23 0.29 -17.02
C ARG A 217 0.44 -1.10 -17.63
N ARG A 218 0.86 -1.17 -18.88
CA ARG A 218 1.17 -2.45 -19.56
C ARG A 218 2.29 -3.18 -18.82
N LYS A 219 3.38 -2.50 -18.48
CA LYS A 219 4.50 -3.08 -17.73
C LYS A 219 4.07 -3.56 -16.34
N ALA A 220 3.26 -2.78 -15.63
CA ALA A 220 2.69 -3.20 -14.35
C ALA A 220 1.83 -4.47 -14.49
N GLN A 221 1.02 -4.55 -15.56
CA GLN A 221 0.17 -5.71 -15.84
C GLN A 221 1.00 -6.96 -16.20
N GLU A 222 1.98 -6.83 -17.10
CA GLU A 222 2.88 -7.91 -17.50
C GLU A 222 3.63 -8.48 -16.30
N LEU A 223 4.20 -7.62 -15.45
CA LEU A 223 4.89 -8.03 -14.22
C LEU A 223 3.95 -8.71 -13.22
N ALA A 224 2.75 -8.17 -13.04
CA ALA A 224 1.77 -8.75 -12.12
C ALA A 224 1.28 -10.14 -12.60
N GLN A 225 1.17 -10.34 -13.92
CA GLN A 225 0.87 -11.65 -14.51
C GLN A 225 2.05 -12.61 -14.31
N ALA A 226 3.28 -12.18 -14.62
CA ALA A 226 4.48 -13.01 -14.52
C ALA A 226 4.77 -13.47 -13.08
N THR A 227 4.52 -12.61 -12.09
CA THR A 227 4.74 -12.91 -10.67
C THR A 227 3.55 -13.61 -9.99
N GLY A 228 2.41 -13.76 -10.68
CA GLY A 228 1.20 -14.30 -10.08
C GLY A 228 0.59 -13.41 -8.98
N ALA A 229 0.91 -12.10 -8.98
CA ALA A 229 0.45 -11.13 -7.99
C ALA A 229 -1.03 -10.75 -8.20
N ARG A 230 -1.94 -11.69 -7.94
CA ARG A 230 -3.40 -11.56 -8.17
C ARG A 230 -4.02 -10.35 -7.48
N ASP A 231 -3.55 -9.99 -6.29
CA ASP A 231 -4.01 -8.78 -5.58
C ASP A 231 -3.61 -7.49 -6.31
N GLN A 232 -2.43 -7.45 -6.94
CA GLN A 232 -2.03 -6.30 -7.76
C GLN A 232 -2.79 -6.26 -9.09
N LEU A 233 -3.03 -7.42 -9.72
CA LEU A 233 -3.87 -7.51 -10.93
C LEU A 233 -5.29 -6.99 -10.68
N LEU A 234 -5.89 -7.30 -9.53
CA LEU A 234 -7.21 -6.79 -9.16
C LEU A 234 -7.22 -5.26 -8.99
N LYS A 235 -6.06 -4.68 -8.65
CA LYS A 235 -5.90 -3.26 -8.36
C LYS A 235 -5.60 -2.41 -9.59
N LEU A 236 -5.25 -3.01 -10.73
CA LEU A 236 -5.07 -2.35 -12.04
C LEU A 236 -6.42 -2.06 -12.72
#